data_AF-A0A9E5E1V9-F1
#
_entry.id   AF-A0A9E5E1V9-F1
#
_cell.length_a   1.000
_cell.length_b   1.000
_cell.length_c   1.000
_cell.angle_alpha   90.00
_cell.angle_beta   90.00
_cell.angle_gamma   90.00
#
_symmetry.space_group_name_H-M   'P 1'
#
loop_
_entity.id
_entity.type
_entity.pdbx_description
1 polymer ?
#
loop_
_entity_poly.entity_id
_entity_poly.type
_entity_poly.pdbx_seq_one_letter_code
_entity_poly.pdbx_strand_id
1 'polypeptide(L)'
;MSAPSSHTHAAAHDDSHDVSKYQIYVQIAMLLAVITGVEIIGVYLPFAKWLIITMLVVLSTVKFMFVIFYFMHLRWDKPFCTILFFIGLVLAGGTMWALLTLFDVEASLPLPTS
;
A
#
# COMPACT_ATOMS: atom_id res chain seq x y z
N MET A 1 53.82 -4.83 -42.93
CA MET A 1 53.76 -4.21 -41.59
C MET A 1 52.38 -4.47 -41.02
N SER A 2 52.34 -5.25 -39.94
CA SER A 2 51.13 -5.76 -39.29
C SER A 2 50.40 -4.66 -38.53
N ALA A 3 49.07 -4.72 -38.52
CA ALA A 3 48.19 -3.84 -37.75
C ALA A 3 48.37 -4.05 -36.23
N PRO A 4 48.11 -3.02 -35.41
CA PRO A 4 47.62 -3.22 -34.06
C PRO A 4 46.11 -2.95 -34.03
N SER A 5 45.36 -4.02 -33.78
CA SER A 5 44.06 -3.98 -33.14
C SER A 5 44.22 -3.49 -31.70
N SER A 6 43.52 -2.42 -31.31
CA SER A 6 43.43 -2.04 -29.90
C SER A 6 42.02 -1.57 -29.53
N HIS A 7 41.27 -2.56 -29.06
CA HIS A 7 40.31 -2.51 -27.95
C HIS A 7 39.18 -1.47 -27.98
N THR A 8 38.02 -1.94 -28.44
CA THR A 8 36.70 -1.72 -27.84
C THR A 8 36.78 -1.57 -26.33
N HIS A 9 36.40 -0.40 -25.82
CA HIS A 9 35.71 -0.31 -24.53
C HIS A 9 34.31 0.23 -24.81
N ALA A 10 33.39 -0.72 -25.00
CA ALA A 10 31.97 -0.48 -24.90
C ALA A 10 31.68 0.15 -23.54
N ALA A 11 31.11 1.35 -23.53
CA ALA A 11 30.42 1.90 -22.38
C ALA A 11 29.13 1.07 -22.19
N ALA A 12 29.26 -0.09 -21.55
CA ALA A 12 28.16 -0.97 -21.18
C ALA A 12 28.29 -1.27 -19.69
N HIS A 13 27.92 -0.31 -18.84
CA HIS A 13 27.84 -0.52 -17.40
C HIS A 13 27.01 0.58 -16.74
N ASP A 14 25.68 0.42 -16.71
CA ASP A 14 24.85 0.89 -15.59
C ASP A 14 23.41 0.31 -15.56
N ASP A 15 22.90 -0.28 -16.66
CA ASP A 15 21.49 -0.76 -16.73
C ASP A 15 21.14 -1.99 -15.87
N SER A 16 22.11 -2.70 -15.29
CA SER A 16 21.83 -3.95 -14.56
C SER A 16 21.19 -3.73 -13.19
N HIS A 17 21.36 -2.56 -12.57
CA HIS A 17 20.82 -2.26 -11.24
C HIS A 17 19.35 -1.84 -11.25
N ASP A 18 18.87 -1.20 -12.31
CA ASP A 18 17.48 -0.77 -12.40
C ASP A 18 16.51 -1.92 -12.73
N VAL A 19 16.92 -2.84 -13.60
CA VAL A 19 16.09 -4.01 -13.99
C VAL A 19 15.68 -4.86 -12.79
N SER A 20 16.57 -5.03 -11.80
CA SER A 20 16.27 -5.82 -10.59
C SER A 20 15.21 -5.16 -9.70
N LYS A 21 15.21 -3.83 -9.60
CA LYS A 21 14.21 -3.07 -8.82
C LYS A 21 12.82 -3.18 -9.46
N TYR A 22 12.75 -3.01 -10.78
CA TYR A 22 11.51 -3.17 -11.53
C TYR A 22 10.91 -4.57 -11.37
N GLN A 23 11.73 -5.62 -11.39
CA GLN A 23 11.27 -7.00 -11.17
C GLN A 23 10.64 -7.19 -9.79
N ILE A 24 11.22 -6.60 -8.74
CA ILE A 24 10.67 -6.67 -7.38
C ILE A 24 9.30 -5.99 -7.31
N TYR A 25 9.15 -4.80 -7.91
CA TYR A 25 7.85 -4.10 -7.94
C TYR A 25 6.79 -4.88 -8.70
N VAL A 26 7.15 -5.48 -9.84
CA VAL A 26 6.23 -6.29 -10.65
C VAL A 26 5.82 -7.55 -9.88
N GLN A 27 6.75 -8.23 -9.21
CA GLN A 27 6.47 -9.43 -8.41
C GLN A 27 5.48 -9.14 -7.27
N ILE A 28 5.60 -7.95 -6.68
CA ILE A 28 4.72 -7.47 -5.61
C ILE A 28 3.34 -7.12 -6.13
N ALA A 29 3.25 -6.39 -7.24
CA ALA A 29 1.97 -6.10 -7.87
C ALA A 29 1.23 -7.41 -8.23
N MET A 30 1.98 -8.42 -8.70
CA MET A 30 1.47 -9.78 -8.93
C MET A 30 0.95 -10.42 -7.64
N LEU A 31 1.71 -10.37 -6.53
CA LEU A 31 1.27 -10.88 -5.23
C LEU A 31 -0.02 -10.20 -4.76
N LEU A 32 -0.12 -8.88 -4.90
CA LEU A 32 -1.33 -8.14 -4.54
C LEU A 32 -2.52 -8.54 -5.41
N ALA A 33 -2.31 -8.70 -6.71
CA ALA A 33 -3.34 -9.17 -7.62
C ALA A 33 -3.84 -10.57 -7.23
N VAL A 34 -2.94 -11.47 -6.82
CA VAL A 34 -3.31 -12.80 -6.30
C VAL A 34 -4.13 -12.68 -5.02
N ILE A 35 -3.72 -11.84 -4.07
CA ILE A 35 -4.47 -11.61 -2.82
C ILE A 35 -5.87 -11.05 -3.12
N THR A 36 -6.02 -10.16 -4.11
CA THR A 36 -7.32 -9.66 -4.56
C THR A 36 -8.17 -10.77 -5.21
N GLY A 37 -7.56 -11.62 -6.03
CA GLY A 37 -8.24 -12.76 -6.64
C GLY A 37 -8.78 -13.74 -5.59
N VAL A 38 -7.96 -14.07 -4.60
CA VAL A 38 -8.36 -14.93 -3.46
C VAL A 38 -9.45 -14.27 -2.62
N GLU A 39 -9.38 -12.96 -2.40
CA GLU A 39 -10.43 -12.21 -1.70
C GLU A 39 -11.78 -12.33 -2.42
N ILE A 40 -11.83 -12.08 -3.73
CA ILE A 40 -13.08 -12.17 -4.50
C ILE A 40 -13.67 -13.57 -4.44
N ILE A 41 -12.83 -14.61 -4.52
CA ILE A 41 -13.27 -16.01 -4.38
C ILE A 41 -13.80 -16.26 -2.96
N GLY A 42 -13.14 -15.73 -1.93
CA GLY A 42 -13.56 -15.83 -0.53
C GLY A 42 -14.89 -15.14 -0.25
N VAL A 43 -15.15 -13.99 -0.88
CA VAL A 43 -16.44 -13.26 -0.79
C VAL A 43 -17.59 -14.04 -1.41
N TYR A 44 -17.31 -14.81 -2.45
CA TYR A 44 -18.33 -15.61 -3.14
C TYR A 44 -18.81 -16.81 -2.30
N LEU A 45 -18.03 -17.24 -1.30
CA LEU A 45 -18.44 -18.27 -0.36
C LEU A 45 -19.38 -17.66 0.70
N PRO A 46 -20.55 -18.28 0.99
CA PRO A 46 -21.54 -17.75 1.92
C PRO A 46 -21.12 -17.97 3.39
N PHE A 47 -20.02 -17.35 3.81
CA PHE A 47 -19.61 -17.28 5.21
C PHE A 47 -20.47 -16.26 5.99
N ALA A 48 -20.26 -16.20 7.31
CA ALA A 48 -20.87 -15.18 8.15
C ALA A 48 -20.53 -13.77 7.64
N LYS A 49 -21.56 -12.95 7.38
CA LYS A 49 -21.43 -11.56 6.86
C LYS A 49 -20.41 -10.72 7.62
N TRP A 50 -20.33 -10.90 8.95
CA TRP A 50 -19.40 -10.17 9.79
C TRP A 50 -17.93 -10.50 9.47
N LEU A 51 -17.62 -11.77 9.23
CA LEU A 51 -16.29 -12.23 8.84
C LEU A 51 -15.89 -11.63 7.48
N ILE A 52 -16.81 -11.62 6.51
CA ILE A 52 -16.58 -11.03 5.18
C ILE A 52 -16.23 -9.53 5.32
N ILE A 53 -17.00 -8.77 6.09
CA ILE A 53 -16.76 -7.33 6.27
C ILE A 53 -15.40 -7.08 6.94
N THR A 54 -15.09 -7.81 8.01
CA THR A 54 -13.79 -7.68 8.71
C THR A 54 -12.63 -8.02 7.77
N MET A 55 -12.76 -9.10 7.00
CA MET A 55 -11.72 -9.56 6.08
C MET A 55 -11.49 -8.56 4.94
N LEU A 56 -12.56 -7.96 4.40
CA LEU A 56 -12.49 -6.91 3.37
C LEU A 56 -11.78 -5.66 3.89
N VAL A 57 -12.12 -5.20 5.09
CA VAL A 57 -11.48 -4.03 5.70
C VAL A 57 -10.01 -4.30 5.93
N VAL A 58 -9.65 -5.43 6.54
CA VAL A 58 -8.27 -5.81 6.82
C VAL A 58 -7.47 -5.97 5.52
N LEU A 59 -8.00 -6.70 4.53
CA LEU A 59 -7.32 -6.89 3.27
C LEU A 59 -7.16 -5.59 2.47
N SER A 60 -8.13 -4.68 2.53
CA SER A 60 -8.02 -3.36 1.91
C SER A 60 -6.92 -2.52 2.55
N THR A 61 -6.87 -2.45 3.89
CA THR A 61 -5.80 -1.74 4.61
C THR A 61 -4.43 -2.34 4.33
N VAL A 62 -4.30 -3.66 4.36
CA VAL A 62 -3.02 -4.36 4.09
C VAL A 62 -2.56 -4.14 2.65
N LYS A 63 -3.45 -4.27 1.67
CA LYS A 63 -3.12 -3.98 0.26
C LYS A 63 -2.66 -2.54 0.11
N PHE A 64 -3.38 -1.58 0.68
CA PHE A 64 -3.02 -0.17 0.63
C PHE A 64 -1.64 0.10 1.24
N MET A 65 -1.37 -0.44 2.44
CA MET A 65 -0.04 -0.33 3.07
C MET A 65 1.05 -0.97 2.23
N PHE A 66 0.80 -2.12 1.62
CA PHE A 66 1.77 -2.81 0.77
C PHE A 66 2.06 -2.01 -0.51
N VAL A 67 1.04 -1.43 -1.14
CA VAL A 67 1.22 -0.52 -2.29
C VAL A 67 2.05 0.69 -1.87
N ILE A 68 1.80 1.31 -0.73
CA ILE A 68 2.56 2.52 -0.32
C ILE A 68 4.01 2.16 0.03
N PHE A 69 4.23 1.05 0.71
CA PHE A 69 5.56 0.64 1.13
C PHE A 69 6.45 0.21 -0.03
N TYR A 70 5.85 -0.34 -1.10
CA TYR A 70 6.59 -0.90 -2.22
C TYR A 70 6.42 -0.15 -3.53
N PHE A 71 5.27 0.42 -3.87
CA PHE A 71 5.06 1.13 -5.13
C PHE A 71 5.59 2.57 -5.07
N MET A 72 5.67 3.18 -3.89
CA MET A 72 6.54 4.33 -3.65
C MET A 72 7.95 3.81 -3.31
N HIS A 73 8.95 4.40 -3.94
CA HIS A 73 10.37 4.03 -3.95
C HIS A 73 11.07 4.19 -2.56
N LEU A 74 10.58 3.58 -1.48
CA LEU A 74 10.97 3.89 -0.09
C LEU A 74 11.81 2.82 0.62
N ARG A 75 12.10 1.68 -0.01
CA ARG A 75 13.11 0.79 0.58
C ARG A 75 14.52 1.41 0.54
N TRP A 76 14.73 2.47 -0.27
CA TRP A 76 15.99 3.21 -0.36
C TRP A 76 15.92 4.65 0.14
N ASP A 77 14.76 5.32 0.07
CA ASP A 77 14.56 6.63 0.69
C ASP A 77 14.04 6.50 2.12
N LYS A 78 14.76 7.16 3.03
CA LYS A 78 14.75 7.01 4.48
C LYS A 78 13.36 6.76 5.11
N PRO A 79 13.28 6.01 6.23
CA PRO A 79 12.06 5.67 6.98
C PRO A 79 11.15 6.86 7.36
N PHE A 80 11.62 8.10 7.16
CA PHE A 80 10.89 9.35 7.31
C PHE A 80 9.57 9.40 6.54
N CYS A 81 9.51 8.93 5.29
CA CYS A 81 8.27 8.99 4.50
C CYS A 81 7.21 8.00 5.04
N THR A 82 7.65 6.82 5.48
CA THR A 82 6.79 5.85 6.19
C THR A 82 6.28 6.43 7.50
N ILE A 83 7.12 7.14 8.26
CA ILE A 83 6.72 7.81 9.51
C ILE A 83 5.68 8.90 9.24
N LEU A 84 5.89 9.75 8.24
CA LEU A 84 4.97 10.83 7.90
C LEU A 84 3.61 10.29 7.43
N PHE A 85 3.62 9.22 6.63
CA PHE A 85 2.40 8.54 6.23
C PHE A 85 1.68 7.90 7.43
N PHE A 86 2.41 7.27 8.35
CA PHE A 86 1.83 6.68 9.55
C PHE A 86 1.21 7.74 10.47
N ILE A 87 1.89 8.89 10.65
CA ILE A 87 1.34 10.05 11.37
C ILE A 87 0.05 10.54 10.70
N GLY A 88 0.04 10.65 9.38
CA GLY A 88 -1.16 11.02 8.61
C GLY A 88 -2.31 10.01 8.78
N LEU A 89 -2.03 8.71 8.77
CA LEU A 89 -3.02 7.66 8.98
C LEU A 89 -3.58 7.66 10.41
N VAL A 90 -2.72 7.85 11.42
CA VAL A 90 -3.14 7.99 12.82
C VAL A 90 -3.96 9.26 13.02
N LEU A 91 -3.56 10.39 12.43
CA LEU A 91 -4.34 11.62 12.49
C LEU A 91 -5.69 11.47 11.80
N ALA A 92 -5.74 10.92 10.58
CA ALA A 92 -6.99 10.71 9.85
C ALA A 92 -7.93 9.73 10.57
N GLY A 93 -7.39 8.62 11.08
CA GLY A 93 -8.16 7.66 11.89
C GLY A 93 -8.64 8.28 13.19
N GLY A 94 -7.79 9.05 13.87
CA GLY A 94 -8.11 9.76 15.10
C GLY A 94 -9.16 10.84 14.90
N THR A 95 -9.08 11.64 13.83
CA THR A 95 -10.10 12.65 13.52
C THR A 95 -11.42 12.00 13.11
N MET A 96 -11.39 10.93 12.31
CA MET A 96 -12.60 10.18 11.97
C MET A 96 -13.28 9.64 13.23
N TRP A 97 -12.52 9.04 14.14
CA TRP A 97 -13.03 8.56 15.43
C TRP A 97 -13.59 9.69 16.29
N ALA A 98 -12.85 10.80 16.40
CA ALA A 98 -13.27 11.97 17.15
C ALA A 98 -14.59 12.57 16.62
N LEU A 99 -14.74 12.65 15.29
CA LEU A 99 -15.98 13.11 14.66
C LEU A 99 -17.14 12.16 14.94
N LEU A 100 -16.92 10.84 14.87
CA LEU A 100 -17.95 9.86 15.24
C LEU A 100 -18.39 10.04 16.69
N THR A 101 -17.46 10.22 17.62
CA THR A 101 -17.79 10.46 19.03
C THR A 101 -18.48 11.81 19.27
N LEU A 102 -18.09 12.85 18.52
CA LEU A 102 -18.68 14.18 18.66
C LEU A 102 -20.13 14.20 18.15
N PHE A 103 -20.38 13.60 16.99
CA PHE A 103 -21.75 13.50 16.46
C PHE A 103 -22.64 12.57 17.28
N ASP A 104 -22.08 11.52 17.90
CA ASP A 104 -22.81 10.67 18.84
C ASP A 104 -23.24 11.47 20.09
N VAL A 105 -22.38 12.35 20.60
CA VAL A 105 -22.65 13.21 21.77
C VAL A 105 -23.63 14.34 21.45
N GLU A 106 -23.56 14.94 20.26
CA GLU A 106 -24.36 16.12 19.90
C GLU A 106 -25.73 15.76 19.27
N ALA A 107 -25.85 14.61 18.59
CA ALA A 107 -27.10 14.17 17.98
C ALA A 107 -28.11 13.55 18.97
N SER A 108 -27.76 13.41 20.25
CA SER A 108 -28.63 12.84 21.29
C SER A 108 -29.35 13.87 22.18
N LEU A 109 -29.29 15.18 21.90
CA LEU A 109 -30.14 16.17 22.57
C LEU A 109 -31.47 16.33 21.81
N PRO A 110 -32.55 15.61 22.19
CA PRO A 110 -33.88 16.01 21.75
C PRO A 110 -34.13 17.42 22.27
N LEU A 111 -34.48 18.34 21.36
CA LEU A 111 -34.89 19.69 21.72
C LEU A 111 -35.98 19.58 22.80
N PRO A 112 -35.84 20.25 23.96
CA PRO A 112 -36.94 20.34 24.92
C PRO A 112 -38.09 21.08 24.25
N THR A 113 -39.10 20.32 23.83
CA THR A 113 -40.41 20.84 23.43
C THR A 113 -41.08 21.36 24.70
N SER A 114 -40.89 22.65 24.99
CA SER A 114 -41.74 23.42 25.90
C SER A 114 -42.86 24.09 25.11
#